data_AF-A0A9K3I2E9-F1
#
_entry.id   AF-A0A9K3I2E9-F1
#
_cell.length_a   1.000
_cell.length_b   1.000
_cell.length_c   1.000
_cell.angle_alpha   90.00
_cell.angle_beta   90.00
_cell.angle_gamma   90.00
#
_symmetry.space_group_name_H-M   'P 1'
#
loop_
_entity.id
_entity.type
_entity.pdbx_description
1 polymer ?
#
loop_
_entity_poly.entity_id
_entity_poly.type
_entity_poly.pdbx_seq_one_letter_code
_entity_poly.pdbx_strand_id
1 'polypeptide(L)'
;MKGFRKMKGLRFLKVYRAEDEVYGEDFTLETDQIDQYLPNTLRYLNWLGYPFQCLPKTFQANMLVYLEMDYSDISQLWGGGERKVLNKLRFLDLSRSDLISFDLGMTPNLETLHLEECEAFVELNIPTGCPYLETLNLNRCYNFAQLHMPVKCPKLKSLKLSNSKVSNFNIGMTPNLEALDLGGCEYFVELHMPFECPKLKFLNLSNSKVSNLNLGKTPSLKDLDLGGCKNFVEFHMPYECPKLKFLYLSGLKLSNFNLGLTPNVSKLDLSGCNNLVELHMLVEFPHLKYLNLSGSKVSYLNLGLTPRLEKLILEKCYYLQEILAPMGCLNNLFHLNLSGCNSFAYFLFGCNSFANFLFDNRYYEVLGLHRVVKLKLILESTDICPLHPNNNLPKFLVKCEYEEPRPLSSGNVEKLISSGLCACTFLESFSATICGLQRLA
;
A
#
# COMPACT_ATOMS: atom_id res chain seq x y z
N MET A 1 34.51 -18.33 -21.48
CA MET A 1 33.64 -19.52 -21.30
C MET A 1 34.34 -20.89 -21.44
N LYS A 2 35.29 -21.10 -22.37
CA LYS A 2 35.92 -22.42 -22.63
C LYS A 2 36.52 -23.15 -21.40
N GLY A 3 36.88 -22.41 -20.34
CA GLY A 3 37.42 -22.95 -19.09
C GLY A 3 36.44 -23.84 -18.30
N PHE A 4 35.14 -23.53 -18.31
CA PHE A 4 34.14 -24.29 -17.54
C PHE A 4 34.03 -25.74 -17.98
N ARG A 5 34.32 -26.03 -19.25
CA ARG A 5 34.35 -27.40 -19.80
C ARG A 5 35.31 -28.34 -19.08
N LYS A 6 36.38 -27.81 -18.48
CA LYS A 6 37.37 -28.59 -17.75
C LYS A 6 37.00 -28.78 -16.27
N MET A 7 36.05 -28.01 -15.75
CA MET A 7 35.67 -28.01 -14.33
C MET A 7 34.60 -29.05 -14.00
N LYS A 8 34.95 -30.34 -14.11
CA LYS A 8 34.03 -31.48 -13.92
C LYS A 8 33.42 -31.59 -12.51
N GLY A 9 33.97 -30.91 -11.51
CA GLY A 9 33.49 -30.91 -10.13
C GLY A 9 32.69 -29.66 -9.75
N LEU A 10 32.47 -28.71 -10.68
CA LEU A 10 31.82 -27.44 -10.36
C LEU A 10 30.36 -27.65 -9.99
N ARG A 11 29.97 -27.19 -8.80
CA ARG A 11 28.60 -27.29 -8.27
C ARG A 11 27.93 -25.95 -8.05
N PHE A 12 28.72 -24.90 -7.85
CA PHE A 12 28.26 -23.55 -7.59
C PHE A 12 28.97 -22.63 -8.57
N LEU A 13 28.20 -21.88 -9.34
CA LEU A 13 28.72 -20.85 -10.23
C LEU A 13 27.92 -19.57 -9.96
N LYS A 14 28.63 -18.50 -9.66
CA LYS A 14 28.10 -17.16 -9.57
C LYS A 14 28.92 -16.26 -10.48
N VAL A 15 28.27 -15.62 -11.44
CA VAL A 15 28.90 -14.71 -12.38
C VAL A 15 28.33 -13.33 -12.14
N TYR A 16 29.21 -12.40 -11.80
CA TYR A 16 28.87 -10.99 -11.62
C TYR A 16 29.18 -10.24 -12.91
N ARG A 17 28.33 -9.27 -13.26
CA ARG A 17 28.68 -8.24 -14.24
C ARG A 17 29.74 -7.34 -13.60
N ALA A 18 30.81 -7.01 -14.33
CA ALA A 18 31.78 -6.04 -13.84
C ALA A 18 31.08 -4.68 -13.71
N GLU A 19 31.22 -4.03 -12.56
CA GLU A 19 30.51 -2.79 -12.20
C GLU A 19 31.01 -1.54 -12.97
N ASP A 20 32.04 -1.68 -13.82
CA ASP A 20 32.81 -0.54 -14.35
C ASP A 20 32.41 -0.05 -15.76
N GLU A 21 31.28 -0.47 -16.34
CA GLU A 21 30.80 0.12 -17.59
C GLU A 21 29.57 0.99 -17.36
N VAL A 22 29.89 2.22 -16.96
CA VAL A 22 29.10 3.43 -17.13
C VAL A 22 28.44 3.42 -18.51
N TYR A 23 27.11 3.48 -18.54
CA TYR A 23 26.26 3.93 -19.64
C TYR A 23 26.92 3.95 -21.04
N GLY A 24 26.72 2.89 -21.84
CA GLY A 24 26.69 3.08 -23.29
C GLY A 24 27.45 2.11 -24.19
N GLU A 25 28.01 1.01 -23.70
CA GLU A 25 28.51 -0.04 -24.60
C GLU A 25 27.80 -1.37 -24.31
N ASP A 26 27.04 -1.84 -25.30
CA ASP A 26 26.54 -3.20 -25.36
C ASP A 26 27.74 -4.13 -25.23
N PHE A 27 27.82 -4.87 -24.13
CA PHE A 27 28.66 -6.06 -24.05
C PHE A 27 28.05 -7.14 -24.97
N THR A 28 28.07 -6.88 -26.27
CA THR A 28 27.91 -7.87 -27.31
C THR A 28 29.17 -8.73 -27.24
N LEU A 29 29.17 -9.71 -26.34
CA LEU A 29 29.99 -10.89 -26.56
C LEU A 29 29.60 -11.37 -27.95
N GLU A 30 30.43 -11.17 -28.97
CA GLU A 30 30.17 -11.67 -30.33
C GLU A 30 29.76 -13.15 -30.22
N THR A 31 28.45 -13.40 -30.30
CA THR A 31 27.80 -14.57 -29.70
C THR A 31 27.89 -15.80 -30.61
N ASP A 32 28.40 -15.63 -31.83
CA ASP A 32 28.33 -16.65 -32.87
C ASP A 32 29.36 -17.77 -32.72
N GLN A 33 30.38 -17.63 -31.85
CA GLN A 33 31.49 -18.60 -31.75
C GLN A 33 31.90 -19.04 -30.34
N ILE A 34 31.18 -18.63 -29.30
CA ILE A 34 31.47 -19.10 -27.95
C ILE A 34 30.75 -20.43 -27.73
N ASP A 35 31.52 -21.53 -27.61
CA ASP A 35 31.02 -22.81 -27.09
C ASP A 35 30.27 -22.57 -25.77
N GLN A 36 28.95 -22.56 -25.83
CA GLN A 36 28.07 -22.44 -24.69
C GLN A 36 28.19 -23.73 -23.87
N TYR A 37 28.93 -23.69 -22.75
CA TYR A 37 29.14 -24.85 -21.91
C TYR A 37 28.88 -24.52 -20.43
N LEU A 38 27.93 -25.24 -19.85
CA LEU A 38 27.67 -25.30 -18.42
C LEU A 38 27.86 -26.75 -17.93
N PRO A 39 28.63 -26.99 -16.84
CA PRO A 39 28.81 -28.33 -16.29
C PRO A 39 27.49 -28.92 -15.77
N ASN A 40 27.18 -30.16 -16.15
CA ASN A 40 25.99 -30.88 -15.68
C ASN A 40 26.00 -31.21 -14.17
N THR A 41 27.13 -30.98 -13.50
CA THR A 41 27.28 -31.11 -12.04
C THR A 41 26.78 -29.90 -11.26
N LEU A 42 26.45 -28.79 -11.95
CA LEU A 42 25.94 -27.57 -11.32
C LEU A 42 24.66 -27.84 -10.54
N ARG A 43 24.61 -27.27 -9.34
CA ARG A 43 23.48 -27.28 -8.41
C ARG A 43 22.96 -25.86 -8.16
N TYR A 44 23.85 -24.88 -8.25
CA TYR A 44 23.55 -23.47 -8.07
C TYR A 44 24.17 -22.69 -9.22
N LEU A 45 23.36 -21.91 -9.91
CA LEU A 45 23.77 -21.02 -10.98
C LEU A 45 23.14 -19.65 -10.76
N ASN A 46 23.95 -18.66 -10.47
CA ASN A 46 23.57 -17.25 -10.50
C ASN A 46 24.38 -16.56 -11.61
N TRP A 47 23.70 -15.92 -12.55
CA TRP A 47 24.31 -15.22 -13.65
C TRP A 47 23.49 -14.00 -14.04
N LEU A 48 23.74 -12.90 -13.33
CA LEU A 48 23.13 -11.61 -13.64
C LEU A 48 23.57 -11.15 -15.04
N GLY A 49 22.63 -10.72 -15.88
CA GLY A 49 22.97 -10.27 -17.23
C GLY A 49 23.36 -11.42 -18.17
N TYR A 50 22.78 -12.61 -18.01
CA TYR A 50 23.11 -13.75 -18.88
C TYR A 50 22.78 -13.40 -20.35
N PRO A 51 23.78 -13.37 -21.26
CA PRO A 51 23.68 -12.67 -22.54
C PRO A 51 23.16 -13.57 -23.69
N PHE A 52 22.56 -14.71 -23.36
CA PHE A 52 22.08 -15.66 -24.37
C PHE A 52 20.60 -15.92 -24.21
N GLN A 53 19.94 -16.10 -25.36
CA GLN A 53 18.49 -16.28 -25.44
C GLN A 53 17.96 -17.58 -24.84
N CYS A 54 18.83 -18.55 -24.56
CA CYS A 54 18.46 -19.79 -23.90
C CYS A 54 19.66 -20.44 -23.19
N LEU A 55 19.38 -21.44 -22.36
CA LEU A 55 20.43 -22.26 -21.77
C LEU A 55 21.13 -23.13 -22.84
N PRO A 56 22.41 -23.47 -22.65
CA PRO A 56 23.16 -24.25 -23.63
C PRO A 56 22.52 -25.60 -23.91
N LYS A 57 22.41 -26.00 -25.19
CA LYS A 57 21.84 -27.30 -25.58
C LYS A 57 22.53 -28.51 -24.90
N THR A 58 23.82 -28.40 -24.64
CA THR A 58 24.62 -29.45 -23.98
C THR A 58 24.36 -29.55 -22.47
N PHE A 59 23.76 -28.52 -21.86
CA PHE A 59 23.40 -28.50 -20.46
C PHE A 59 22.10 -29.26 -20.22
N GLN A 60 22.19 -30.31 -19.40
CA GLN A 60 21.09 -31.18 -18.99
C GLN A 60 20.45 -30.69 -17.69
N ALA A 61 21.21 -29.95 -16.86
CA ALA A 61 20.72 -29.34 -15.62
C ALA A 61 20.02 -30.30 -14.62
N ASN A 62 20.24 -31.62 -14.74
CA ASN A 62 19.61 -32.66 -13.89
C ASN A 62 19.93 -32.52 -12.39
N MET A 63 21.01 -31.82 -12.04
CA MET A 63 21.44 -31.58 -10.67
C MET A 63 21.12 -30.17 -10.16
N LEU A 64 20.56 -29.31 -11.03
CA LEU A 64 20.32 -27.90 -10.74
C LEU A 64 19.17 -27.77 -9.74
N VAL A 65 19.44 -27.05 -8.64
CA VAL A 65 18.48 -26.77 -7.56
C VAL A 65 18.08 -25.30 -7.56
N TYR A 66 19.01 -24.42 -7.95
CA TYR A 66 18.85 -22.98 -7.91
C TYR A 66 19.35 -22.37 -9.22
N LEU A 67 18.49 -21.62 -9.91
CA LEU A 67 18.79 -20.87 -11.12
C LEU A 67 18.31 -19.42 -10.96
N GLU A 68 19.24 -18.48 -11.05
CA GLU A 68 18.96 -17.05 -10.97
C GLU A 68 19.71 -16.36 -12.11
N MET A 69 18.95 -15.78 -13.04
CA MET A 69 19.47 -15.08 -14.23
C MET A 69 18.66 -13.82 -14.46
N ASP A 70 18.60 -12.99 -13.42
CA ASP A 70 18.00 -11.67 -13.49
C ASP A 70 18.69 -10.80 -14.57
N TYR A 71 17.93 -9.92 -15.22
CA TYR A 71 18.41 -9.07 -16.33
C TYR A 71 19.00 -9.86 -17.52
N SER A 72 18.50 -11.06 -17.82
CA SER A 72 19.05 -11.89 -18.90
C SER A 72 18.30 -11.76 -20.23
N ASP A 73 18.98 -12.04 -21.34
CA ASP A 73 18.36 -12.02 -22.67
C ASP A 73 17.51 -13.28 -22.95
N ILE A 74 17.22 -14.09 -21.93
CA ILE A 74 16.51 -15.37 -22.08
C ILE A 74 15.09 -15.11 -22.58
N SER A 75 14.81 -15.50 -23.82
CA SER A 75 13.47 -15.48 -24.40
C SER A 75 12.76 -16.83 -24.31
N GLN A 76 13.52 -17.91 -24.15
CA GLN A 76 13.04 -19.28 -23.92
C GLN A 76 14.06 -20.04 -23.08
N LEU A 77 13.61 -20.86 -22.12
CA LEU A 77 14.54 -21.59 -21.25
C LEU A 77 15.48 -22.53 -22.03
N TRP A 78 14.95 -23.20 -23.07
CA TRP A 78 15.71 -24.09 -23.96
C TRP A 78 15.51 -23.71 -25.41
N GLY A 79 16.58 -23.70 -26.19
CA GLY A 79 16.53 -23.36 -27.62
C GLY A 79 16.01 -24.50 -28.50
N GLY A 80 15.41 -24.14 -29.65
CA GLY A 80 15.05 -25.09 -30.71
C GLY A 80 13.85 -26.00 -30.39
N GLY A 81 12.95 -25.57 -29.50
CA GLY A 81 11.76 -26.33 -29.10
C GLY A 81 12.06 -27.52 -28.17
N GLU A 82 13.30 -27.64 -27.68
CA GLU A 82 13.64 -28.65 -26.67
C GLU A 82 12.84 -28.44 -25.38
N ARG A 83 12.38 -29.55 -24.78
CA ARG A 83 11.69 -29.53 -23.48
C ARG A 83 12.38 -30.48 -22.52
N LYS A 84 13.31 -29.95 -21.72
CA LYS A 84 13.98 -30.71 -20.65
C LYS A 84 13.34 -30.40 -19.30
N VAL A 85 13.06 -31.44 -18.53
CA VAL A 85 12.46 -31.34 -17.19
C VAL A 85 13.54 -31.20 -16.12
N LEU A 86 13.47 -30.11 -15.36
CA LEU A 86 14.38 -29.76 -14.28
C LEU A 86 13.87 -30.32 -12.95
N ASN A 87 14.03 -31.64 -12.76
CA ASN A 87 13.46 -32.38 -11.63
C ASN A 87 13.96 -31.96 -10.23
N LYS A 88 15.11 -31.28 -10.11
CA LYS A 88 15.66 -30.87 -8.81
C LYS A 88 15.52 -29.38 -8.54
N LEU A 89 15.03 -28.61 -9.51
CA LEU A 89 14.95 -27.17 -9.40
C LEU A 89 13.88 -26.79 -8.38
N ARG A 90 14.27 -25.98 -7.40
CA ARG A 90 13.39 -25.46 -6.33
C ARG A 90 13.22 -23.95 -6.44
N PHE A 91 14.21 -23.25 -6.97
CA PHE A 91 14.18 -21.79 -7.16
C PHE A 91 14.54 -21.44 -8.61
N LEU A 92 13.70 -20.62 -9.23
CA LEU A 92 13.91 -20.04 -10.55
C LEU A 92 13.61 -18.54 -10.50
N ASP A 93 14.61 -17.74 -10.88
CA ASP A 93 14.45 -16.31 -11.10
C ASP A 93 14.97 -15.96 -12.49
N LEU A 94 14.06 -15.51 -13.34
CA LEU A 94 14.36 -14.95 -14.66
C LEU A 94 13.75 -13.54 -14.77
N SER A 95 13.68 -12.81 -13.66
CA SER A 95 13.17 -11.44 -13.66
C SER A 95 13.93 -10.58 -14.66
N ARG A 96 13.24 -9.59 -15.26
CA ARG A 96 13.77 -8.67 -16.26
C ARG A 96 14.44 -9.37 -17.43
N SER A 97 13.84 -10.47 -17.87
CA SER A 97 14.25 -11.17 -19.08
C SER A 97 13.25 -10.98 -20.22
N ASP A 98 13.68 -11.35 -21.42
CA ASP A 98 12.86 -11.37 -22.64
C ASP A 98 11.91 -12.58 -22.72
N LEU A 99 11.67 -13.28 -21.60
CA LEU A 99 10.92 -14.52 -21.56
C LEU A 99 9.47 -14.28 -22.01
N ILE A 100 9.04 -15.02 -23.03
CA ILE A 100 7.70 -14.86 -23.60
C ILE A 100 6.68 -15.76 -22.89
N SER A 101 7.06 -16.99 -22.61
CA SER A 101 6.19 -17.96 -21.92
C SER A 101 6.97 -18.93 -21.06
N PHE A 102 6.29 -19.53 -20.09
CA PHE A 102 6.87 -20.56 -19.24
C PHE A 102 5.89 -21.69 -18.95
N ASP A 103 6.39 -22.92 -18.90
CA ASP A 103 5.60 -24.10 -18.57
C ASP A 103 6.12 -24.73 -17.27
N LEU A 104 5.32 -24.62 -16.20
CA LEU A 104 5.64 -25.19 -14.90
C LEU A 104 5.72 -26.73 -14.92
N GLY A 105 5.19 -27.40 -15.94
CA GLY A 105 5.39 -28.83 -16.17
C GLY A 105 6.86 -29.21 -16.38
N MET A 106 7.72 -28.25 -16.74
CA MET A 106 9.17 -28.46 -16.84
C MET A 106 9.88 -28.41 -15.48
N THR A 107 9.23 -27.91 -14.44
CA THR A 107 9.82 -27.71 -13.11
C THR A 107 8.88 -28.26 -12.02
N PRO A 108 8.68 -29.58 -11.95
CA PRO A 108 7.64 -30.19 -11.11
C PRO A 108 7.83 -29.99 -9.60
N ASN A 109 9.06 -29.70 -9.15
CA ASN A 109 9.42 -29.51 -7.74
C ASN A 109 9.73 -28.04 -7.40
N LEU A 110 9.31 -27.10 -8.25
CA LEU A 110 9.56 -25.68 -8.04
C LEU A 110 8.81 -25.15 -6.81
N GLU A 111 9.51 -24.40 -5.99
CA GLU A 111 8.98 -23.75 -4.78
C GLU A 111 8.85 -22.24 -4.96
N THR A 112 9.74 -21.64 -5.75
CA THR A 112 9.75 -20.19 -6.03
C THR A 112 9.98 -19.93 -7.51
N LEU A 113 9.06 -19.16 -8.11
CA LEU A 113 9.19 -18.61 -9.45
C LEU A 113 9.10 -17.08 -9.40
N HIS A 114 10.16 -16.41 -9.83
CA HIS A 114 10.18 -14.96 -10.05
C HIS A 114 10.39 -14.67 -11.53
N LEU A 115 9.48 -13.89 -12.11
CA LEU A 115 9.52 -13.35 -13.46
C LEU A 115 9.14 -11.86 -13.39
N GLU A 116 9.67 -11.12 -12.42
CA GLU A 116 9.30 -9.71 -12.24
C GLU A 116 9.81 -8.90 -13.43
N GLU A 117 9.02 -7.92 -13.91
CA GLU A 117 9.43 -7.00 -14.99
C GLU A 117 9.83 -7.71 -16.30
N CYS A 118 9.31 -8.92 -16.56
CA CYS A 118 9.42 -9.56 -17.88
C CYS A 118 8.38 -8.95 -18.85
N GLU A 119 8.76 -7.89 -19.56
CA GLU A 119 7.82 -7.12 -20.39
C GLU A 119 7.21 -7.94 -21.54
N ALA A 120 7.96 -8.90 -22.10
CA ALA A 120 7.49 -9.77 -23.19
C ALA A 120 6.62 -10.95 -22.70
N PHE A 121 6.49 -11.16 -21.39
CA PHE A 121 5.84 -12.34 -20.83
C PHE A 121 4.32 -12.29 -20.99
N VAL A 122 3.75 -13.30 -21.66
CA VAL A 122 2.32 -13.36 -22.01
C VAL A 122 1.61 -14.60 -21.47
N GLU A 123 2.33 -15.70 -21.25
CA GLU A 123 1.72 -17.00 -20.95
C GLU A 123 2.47 -17.79 -19.87
N LEU A 124 1.72 -18.24 -18.86
CA LEU A 124 2.19 -19.21 -17.87
C LEU A 124 1.29 -20.45 -17.92
N ASN A 125 1.85 -21.58 -18.33
CA ASN A 125 1.13 -22.85 -18.34
C ASN A 125 1.29 -23.59 -17.00
N ILE A 126 0.16 -24.04 -16.43
CA ILE A 126 0.08 -24.76 -15.15
C ILE A 126 -0.72 -26.07 -15.30
N PRO A 127 -0.13 -27.13 -15.87
CA PRO A 127 -0.89 -28.24 -16.47
C PRO A 127 -1.69 -29.14 -15.50
N THR A 128 -1.22 -29.43 -14.27
CA THR A 128 -1.95 -30.34 -13.34
C THR A 128 -1.87 -29.97 -11.86
N GLY A 129 -1.36 -28.78 -11.54
CA GLY A 129 -1.12 -28.35 -10.17
C GLY A 129 0.35 -28.01 -9.91
N CYS A 130 0.59 -27.18 -8.89
CA CYS A 130 1.92 -26.88 -8.39
C CYS A 130 2.01 -27.29 -6.92
N PRO A 131 2.31 -28.57 -6.62
CA PRO A 131 2.21 -29.11 -5.27
C PRO A 131 3.25 -28.51 -4.31
N TYR A 132 4.35 -27.98 -4.85
CA TYR A 132 5.46 -27.42 -4.09
C TYR A 132 5.58 -25.90 -4.15
N LEU A 133 4.91 -25.25 -5.11
CA LEU A 133 5.06 -23.81 -5.35
C LEU A 133 4.51 -23.02 -4.15
N GLU A 134 5.39 -22.27 -3.52
CA GLU A 134 5.10 -21.40 -2.38
C GLU A 134 4.99 -19.94 -2.81
N THR A 135 5.78 -19.52 -3.81
CA THR A 135 5.81 -18.12 -4.30
C THR A 135 5.78 -18.08 -5.82
N LEU A 136 4.84 -17.31 -6.36
CA LEU A 136 4.76 -16.92 -7.76
C LEU A 136 4.76 -15.39 -7.84
N ASN A 137 5.75 -14.82 -8.51
CA ASN A 137 5.86 -13.37 -8.70
C ASN A 137 5.98 -13.03 -10.19
N LEU A 138 4.93 -12.40 -10.73
CA LEU A 138 4.84 -11.86 -12.10
C LEU A 138 4.56 -10.35 -12.05
N ASN A 139 5.02 -9.66 -11.01
CA ASN A 139 4.87 -8.21 -10.89
C ASN A 139 5.46 -7.50 -12.11
N ARG A 140 4.76 -6.47 -12.60
CA ARG A 140 5.17 -5.63 -13.74
C ARG A 140 5.37 -6.42 -15.05
N CYS A 141 4.75 -7.58 -15.18
CA CYS A 141 4.55 -8.23 -16.49
C CYS A 141 3.38 -7.57 -17.21
N TYR A 142 3.62 -6.39 -17.81
CA TYR A 142 2.56 -5.55 -18.39
C TYR A 142 1.78 -6.20 -19.54
N ASN A 143 2.29 -7.26 -20.16
CA ASN A 143 1.60 -7.99 -21.23
C ASN A 143 0.91 -9.28 -20.76
N PHE A 144 1.07 -9.65 -19.49
CA PHE A 144 0.47 -10.86 -18.93
C PHE A 144 -1.03 -10.64 -18.65
N ALA A 145 -1.90 -11.31 -19.39
CA ALA A 145 -3.33 -11.02 -19.39
C ALA A 145 -4.22 -12.10 -18.75
N GLN A 146 -3.74 -13.34 -18.63
CA GLN A 146 -4.53 -14.46 -18.11
C GLN A 146 -3.67 -15.40 -17.28
N LEU A 147 -4.16 -15.73 -16.08
CA LEU A 147 -3.61 -16.79 -15.24
C LEU A 147 -4.68 -17.85 -15.00
N HIS A 148 -4.49 -19.01 -15.61
CA HIS A 148 -5.33 -20.19 -15.37
C HIS A 148 -4.76 -20.98 -14.19
N MET A 149 -5.22 -20.67 -12.98
CA MET A 149 -4.82 -21.44 -11.80
C MET A 149 -5.42 -22.84 -11.84
N PRO A 150 -4.64 -23.88 -11.53
CA PRO A 150 -5.17 -25.22 -11.37
C PRO A 150 -6.08 -25.27 -10.13
N VAL A 151 -6.96 -26.27 -10.07
CA VAL A 151 -7.98 -26.41 -9.01
C VAL A 151 -7.38 -26.32 -7.60
N LYS A 152 -6.15 -26.83 -7.40
CA LYS A 152 -5.48 -26.87 -6.09
C LYS A 152 -4.01 -26.45 -6.18
N CYS A 153 -3.64 -25.44 -5.39
CA CYS A 153 -2.26 -25.03 -5.15
C CYS A 153 -1.99 -25.04 -3.64
N PRO A 154 -1.72 -26.21 -3.04
CA PRO A 154 -1.83 -26.41 -1.60
C PRO A 154 -0.73 -25.71 -0.80
N LYS A 155 0.43 -25.40 -1.40
CA LYS A 155 1.54 -24.76 -0.70
C LYS A 155 1.72 -23.28 -1.02
N LEU A 156 0.93 -22.73 -1.94
CA LEU A 156 1.06 -21.34 -2.37
C LEU A 156 0.79 -20.40 -1.19
N LYS A 157 1.78 -19.58 -0.86
CA LYS A 157 1.75 -18.58 0.21
C LYS A 157 1.72 -17.15 -0.34
N SER A 158 2.38 -16.91 -1.47
CA SER A 158 2.46 -15.59 -2.09
C SER A 158 2.17 -15.66 -3.58
N LEU A 159 1.20 -14.87 -4.03
CA LEU A 159 0.90 -14.66 -5.44
C LEU A 159 0.91 -13.16 -5.73
N LYS A 160 1.80 -12.74 -6.63
CA LYS A 160 1.96 -11.34 -7.00
C LYS A 160 1.87 -11.16 -8.50
N LEU A 161 0.94 -10.32 -8.93
CA LEU A 161 0.55 -10.06 -10.32
C LEU A 161 0.38 -8.55 -10.55
N SER A 162 0.94 -7.71 -9.67
CA SER A 162 0.74 -6.26 -9.74
C SER A 162 1.19 -5.70 -11.09
N ASN A 163 0.51 -4.68 -11.58
CA ASN A 163 0.80 -4.01 -12.86
C ASN A 163 0.80 -5.00 -14.06
N SER A 164 -0.13 -5.95 -14.07
CA SER A 164 -0.38 -6.85 -15.20
C SER A 164 -1.72 -6.54 -15.88
N LYS A 165 -1.99 -7.18 -17.02
CA LYS A 165 -3.27 -7.06 -17.75
C LYS A 165 -4.33 -8.05 -17.29
N VAL A 166 -4.11 -8.76 -16.17
CA VAL A 166 -5.07 -9.73 -15.63
C VAL A 166 -6.40 -9.05 -15.35
N SER A 167 -7.45 -9.51 -16.01
CA SER A 167 -8.80 -8.93 -15.94
C SER A 167 -9.79 -9.78 -15.13
N ASN A 168 -9.60 -11.10 -15.12
CA ASN A 168 -10.35 -12.04 -14.31
C ASN A 168 -9.38 -13.03 -13.67
N PHE A 169 -9.58 -13.32 -12.39
CA PHE A 169 -8.74 -14.20 -11.62
C PHE A 169 -9.58 -15.01 -10.64
N ASN A 170 -9.52 -16.34 -10.77
CA ASN A 170 -10.06 -17.27 -9.79
C ASN A 170 -8.90 -17.91 -9.04
N ILE A 171 -8.87 -17.73 -7.73
CA ILE A 171 -7.77 -18.16 -6.88
C ILE A 171 -7.74 -19.67 -6.61
N GLY A 172 -8.80 -20.40 -6.99
CA GLY A 172 -8.93 -21.84 -6.75
C GLY A 172 -8.85 -22.20 -5.26
N MET A 173 -8.49 -23.46 -4.95
CA MET A 173 -8.24 -23.90 -3.57
C MET A 173 -6.78 -23.62 -3.16
N THR A 174 -6.56 -22.51 -2.47
CA THR A 174 -5.25 -22.03 -1.98
C THR A 174 -5.27 -21.79 -0.46
N PRO A 175 -5.44 -22.83 0.38
CA PRO A 175 -5.69 -22.69 1.82
C PRO A 175 -4.53 -22.07 2.62
N ASN A 176 -3.33 -22.03 2.03
CA ASN A 176 -2.12 -21.50 2.66
C ASN A 176 -1.74 -20.10 2.17
N LEU A 177 -2.57 -19.45 1.35
CA LEU A 177 -2.26 -18.14 0.82
C LEU A 177 -2.19 -17.10 1.94
N GLU A 178 -1.08 -16.36 1.98
CA GLU A 178 -0.80 -15.30 2.95
C GLU A 178 -0.77 -13.91 2.31
N ALA A 179 -0.38 -13.81 1.05
CA ALA A 179 -0.30 -12.55 0.31
C ALA A 179 -0.84 -12.69 -1.11
N LEU A 180 -1.78 -11.80 -1.48
CA LEU A 180 -2.27 -11.63 -2.85
C LEU A 180 -2.07 -10.17 -3.27
N ASP A 181 -1.31 -9.97 -4.34
CA ASP A 181 -1.05 -8.64 -4.90
C ASP A 181 -1.53 -8.56 -6.35
N LEU A 182 -2.58 -7.76 -6.59
CA LEU A 182 -3.18 -7.43 -7.88
C LEU A 182 -3.23 -5.91 -8.08
N GLY A 183 -2.40 -5.15 -7.34
CA GLY A 183 -2.37 -3.69 -7.46
C GLY A 183 -1.93 -3.25 -8.86
N GLY A 184 -2.54 -2.20 -9.42
CA GLY A 184 -2.23 -1.72 -10.77
C GLY A 184 -2.78 -2.59 -11.91
N CYS A 185 -3.57 -3.63 -11.62
CA CYS A 185 -4.27 -4.38 -12.67
C CYS A 185 -5.50 -3.60 -13.15
N GLU A 186 -5.30 -2.67 -14.09
CA GLU A 186 -6.31 -1.69 -14.53
C GLU A 186 -7.55 -2.30 -15.21
N TYR A 187 -7.48 -3.56 -15.63
CA TYR A 187 -8.59 -4.30 -16.24
C TYR A 187 -9.29 -5.25 -15.25
N PHE A 188 -8.78 -5.37 -14.03
CA PHE A 188 -9.29 -6.29 -13.03
C PHE A 188 -10.61 -5.78 -12.43
N VAL A 189 -11.70 -6.54 -12.59
CA VAL A 189 -13.06 -6.09 -12.24
C VAL A 189 -13.65 -6.79 -11.02
N GLU A 190 -13.26 -8.03 -10.75
CA GLU A 190 -13.83 -8.82 -9.66
C GLU A 190 -12.83 -9.83 -9.10
N LEU A 191 -12.79 -9.93 -7.78
CA LEU A 191 -12.06 -10.98 -7.08
C LEU A 191 -13.06 -12.03 -6.57
N HIS A 192 -13.02 -13.23 -7.14
CA HIS A 192 -13.79 -14.36 -6.66
C HIS A 192 -12.96 -15.21 -5.70
N MET A 193 -13.42 -15.30 -4.45
CA MET A 193 -12.83 -16.12 -3.40
C MET A 193 -13.78 -17.30 -3.07
N PRO A 194 -13.79 -18.38 -3.88
CA PRO A 194 -14.76 -19.47 -3.71
C PRO A 194 -14.60 -20.24 -2.39
N PHE A 195 -13.47 -20.08 -1.70
CA PHE A 195 -13.18 -20.73 -0.42
C PHE A 195 -12.57 -19.74 0.57
N GLU A 196 -12.75 -20.02 1.86
CA GLU A 196 -12.11 -19.25 2.93
C GLU A 196 -10.59 -19.27 2.77
N CYS A 197 -9.96 -18.08 2.84
CA CYS A 197 -8.51 -17.93 2.89
C CYS A 197 -8.07 -17.54 4.31
N PRO A 198 -8.07 -18.50 5.26
CA PRO A 198 -7.92 -18.20 6.68
C PRO A 198 -6.55 -17.64 7.05
N LYS A 199 -5.54 -17.81 6.18
CA LYS A 199 -4.16 -17.34 6.39
C LYS A 199 -3.84 -16.04 5.64
N LEU A 200 -4.76 -15.50 4.85
CA LEU A 200 -4.52 -14.27 4.08
C LEU A 200 -4.25 -13.12 5.04
N LYS A 201 -3.08 -12.49 4.91
CA LYS A 201 -2.60 -11.36 5.72
C LYS A 201 -2.58 -10.07 4.91
N PHE A 202 -2.26 -10.15 3.62
CA PHE A 202 -2.11 -9.02 2.73
C PHE A 202 -2.97 -9.20 1.47
N LEU A 203 -3.77 -8.18 1.16
CA LEU A 203 -4.52 -8.09 -0.09
C LEU A 203 -4.37 -6.68 -0.68
N ASN A 204 -3.82 -6.61 -1.89
CA ASN A 204 -3.73 -5.37 -2.66
C ASN A 204 -4.53 -5.50 -3.95
N LEU A 205 -5.56 -4.66 -4.10
CA LEU A 205 -6.36 -4.48 -5.31
C LEU A 205 -6.29 -3.03 -5.81
N SER A 206 -5.34 -2.22 -5.31
CA SER A 206 -5.22 -0.80 -5.64
C SER A 206 -5.17 -0.58 -7.16
N ASN A 207 -5.66 0.57 -7.63
CA ASN A 207 -5.66 0.99 -9.03
C ASN A 207 -6.31 -0.05 -9.98
N SER A 208 -7.29 -0.81 -9.49
CA SER A 208 -8.09 -1.73 -10.29
C SER A 208 -9.49 -1.16 -10.58
N LYS A 209 -10.29 -1.88 -11.36
CA LYS A 209 -11.69 -1.54 -11.67
C LYS A 209 -12.70 -2.20 -10.73
N VAL A 210 -12.22 -2.86 -9.68
CA VAL A 210 -13.05 -3.52 -8.67
C VAL A 210 -14.03 -2.52 -8.06
N SER A 211 -15.31 -2.92 -8.00
CA SER A 211 -16.41 -2.08 -7.48
C SER A 211 -17.02 -2.61 -6.18
N ASN A 212 -16.73 -3.86 -5.82
CA ASN A 212 -17.18 -4.50 -4.60
C ASN A 212 -16.11 -5.46 -4.09
N LEU A 213 -16.20 -5.86 -2.82
CA LEU A 213 -15.25 -6.78 -2.22
C LEU A 213 -15.99 -7.85 -1.42
N ASN A 214 -15.83 -9.11 -1.81
CA ASN A 214 -16.32 -10.26 -1.05
C ASN A 214 -15.15 -11.19 -0.70
N LEU A 215 -14.71 -11.15 0.56
CA LEU A 215 -13.60 -11.96 1.04
C LEU A 215 -14.02 -13.22 1.78
N GLY A 216 -15.32 -13.43 2.04
CA GLY A 216 -15.75 -14.43 3.01
C GLY A 216 -15.08 -14.22 4.38
N LYS A 217 -14.78 -15.30 5.11
CA LYS A 217 -14.05 -15.24 6.37
C LYS A 217 -12.54 -15.16 6.13
N THR A 218 -11.95 -13.98 6.39
CA THR A 218 -10.50 -13.73 6.35
C THR A 218 -9.96 -13.23 7.71
N PRO A 219 -10.02 -14.05 8.78
CA PRO A 219 -9.69 -13.63 10.15
C PRO A 219 -8.23 -13.22 10.35
N SER A 220 -7.34 -13.55 9.39
CA SER A 220 -5.92 -13.20 9.44
C SER A 220 -5.54 -11.91 8.72
N LEU A 221 -6.48 -11.26 8.04
CA LEU A 221 -6.20 -10.09 7.21
C LEU A 221 -5.66 -8.95 8.08
N LYS A 222 -4.50 -8.41 7.69
CA LYS A 222 -3.81 -7.30 8.36
C LYS A 222 -3.77 -6.05 7.50
N ASP A 223 -3.55 -6.24 6.21
CA ASP A 223 -3.27 -5.18 5.26
C ASP A 223 -4.25 -5.32 4.09
N LEU A 224 -5.08 -4.30 3.89
CA LEU A 224 -6.00 -4.20 2.76
C LEU A 224 -5.78 -2.88 2.04
N ASP A 225 -5.47 -2.97 0.75
CA ASP A 225 -5.30 -1.81 -0.13
C ASP A 225 -6.29 -1.86 -1.31
N LEU A 226 -7.18 -0.87 -1.36
CA LEU A 226 -8.11 -0.62 -2.46
C LEU A 226 -7.87 0.78 -3.07
N GLY A 227 -6.75 1.44 -2.75
CA GLY A 227 -6.48 2.80 -3.16
C GLY A 227 -6.56 2.96 -4.68
N GLY A 228 -7.24 3.98 -5.20
CA GLY A 228 -7.38 4.24 -6.63
C GLY A 228 -8.44 3.39 -7.35
N CYS A 229 -9.23 2.55 -6.65
CA CYS A 229 -10.35 1.82 -7.24
C CYS A 229 -11.54 2.77 -7.54
N LYS A 230 -11.51 3.47 -8.67
CA LYS A 230 -12.45 4.54 -9.03
C LYS A 230 -13.92 4.12 -9.19
N ASN A 231 -14.21 2.82 -9.20
CA ASN A 231 -15.57 2.26 -9.30
C ASN A 231 -16.17 1.91 -7.93
N PHE A 232 -15.39 2.00 -6.86
CA PHE A 232 -15.86 1.75 -5.50
C PHE A 232 -16.63 2.97 -4.99
N VAL A 233 -17.95 2.82 -4.84
CA VAL A 233 -18.87 3.88 -4.36
C VAL A 233 -19.32 3.65 -2.93
N GLU A 234 -19.37 2.40 -2.49
CA GLU A 234 -19.75 1.99 -1.14
C GLU A 234 -18.77 0.92 -0.66
N PHE A 235 -18.27 1.05 0.56
CA PHE A 235 -17.41 0.05 1.19
C PHE A 235 -18.04 -0.44 2.48
N HIS A 236 -18.31 -1.74 2.49
CA HIS A 236 -18.77 -2.46 3.66
C HIS A 236 -17.91 -3.70 3.82
N MET A 237 -17.35 -3.90 5.02
CA MET A 237 -16.62 -5.12 5.32
C MET A 237 -17.65 -6.25 5.53
N PRO A 238 -17.63 -7.32 4.72
CA PRO A 238 -18.65 -8.37 4.81
C PRO A 238 -18.56 -9.20 6.11
N TYR A 239 -17.42 -9.13 6.82
CA TYR A 239 -17.16 -9.83 8.07
C TYR A 239 -16.19 -9.03 8.95
N GLU A 240 -16.23 -9.28 10.26
CA GLU A 240 -15.21 -8.77 11.18
C GLU A 240 -13.82 -9.28 10.80
N CYS A 241 -12.90 -8.35 10.54
CA CYS A 241 -11.48 -8.63 10.32
C CYS A 241 -10.69 -8.21 11.57
N PRO A 242 -10.64 -9.05 12.62
CA PRO A 242 -10.12 -8.66 13.93
C PRO A 242 -8.63 -8.31 13.92
N LYS A 243 -7.87 -8.72 12.91
CA LYS A 243 -6.43 -8.44 12.79
C LYS A 243 -6.10 -7.31 11.83
N LEU A 244 -7.10 -6.65 11.23
CA LEU A 244 -6.90 -5.59 10.26
C LEU A 244 -6.23 -4.40 10.93
N LYS A 245 -5.06 -4.00 10.44
CA LYS A 245 -4.22 -2.92 10.97
C LYS A 245 -4.04 -1.76 10.00
N PHE A 246 -3.95 -2.05 8.71
CA PHE A 246 -3.69 -1.06 7.67
C PHE A 246 -4.80 -1.15 6.63
N LEU A 247 -5.53 -0.05 6.46
CA LEU A 247 -6.65 0.06 5.53
C LEU A 247 -6.42 1.28 4.64
N TYR A 248 -6.18 1.02 3.35
CA TYR A 248 -5.92 2.04 2.34
C TYR A 248 -7.08 2.08 1.36
N LEU A 249 -7.78 3.21 1.35
CA LEU A 249 -9.01 3.47 0.61
C LEU A 249 -8.91 4.83 -0.11
N SER A 250 -7.69 5.23 -0.46
CA SER A 250 -7.46 6.53 -1.10
C SER A 250 -8.10 6.57 -2.50
N GLY A 251 -8.58 7.74 -2.93
CA GLY A 251 -9.09 7.95 -4.29
C GLY A 251 -10.39 7.19 -4.63
N LEU A 252 -11.08 6.62 -3.64
CA LEU A 252 -12.38 5.99 -3.84
C LEU A 252 -13.49 7.04 -3.99
N LYS A 253 -14.64 6.65 -4.56
CA LYS A 253 -15.81 7.52 -4.71
C LYS A 253 -16.82 7.38 -3.57
N LEU A 254 -16.33 7.06 -2.37
CA LEU A 254 -17.15 6.91 -1.17
C LEU A 254 -17.87 8.23 -0.86
N SER A 255 -19.19 8.18 -0.69
CA SER A 255 -19.99 9.30 -0.16
C SER A 255 -20.05 9.26 1.37
N ASN A 256 -20.27 8.06 1.91
CA ASN A 256 -20.30 7.76 3.33
C ASN A 256 -19.36 6.59 3.60
N PHE A 257 -18.69 6.63 4.75
CA PHE A 257 -17.83 5.55 5.19
C PHE A 257 -18.14 5.18 6.64
N ASN A 258 -18.47 3.90 6.86
CA ASN A 258 -18.70 3.34 8.18
C ASN A 258 -17.62 2.30 8.46
N LEU A 259 -16.76 2.61 9.41
CA LEU A 259 -15.88 1.62 10.01
C LEU A 259 -16.76 0.72 10.89
N GLY A 260 -17.12 -0.47 10.39
CA GLY A 260 -17.85 -1.47 11.16
C GLY A 260 -17.07 -1.95 12.41
N LEU A 261 -17.34 -3.16 12.88
CA LEU A 261 -16.72 -3.77 14.07
C LEU A 261 -15.21 -4.14 13.89
N THR A 262 -14.41 -3.31 13.21
CA THR A 262 -12.96 -3.46 13.02
C THR A 262 -12.15 -2.44 13.85
N PRO A 263 -12.20 -2.48 15.20
CA PRO A 263 -11.60 -1.45 16.05
C PRO A 263 -10.05 -1.48 16.08
N ASN A 264 -9.43 -2.51 15.49
CA ASN A 264 -7.98 -2.73 15.54
C ASN A 264 -7.19 -2.01 14.44
N VAL A 265 -7.86 -1.22 13.59
CA VAL A 265 -7.21 -0.43 12.54
C VAL A 265 -6.27 0.59 13.17
N SER A 266 -5.01 0.55 12.76
CA SER A 266 -3.96 1.45 13.22
C SER A 266 -3.67 2.59 12.24
N LYS A 267 -3.89 2.34 10.95
CA LYS A 267 -3.70 3.30 9.86
C LYS A 267 -4.90 3.23 8.92
N LEU A 268 -5.57 4.36 8.76
CA LEU A 268 -6.67 4.56 7.83
C LEU A 268 -6.31 5.68 6.85
N ASP A 269 -6.27 5.35 5.57
CA ASP A 269 -6.07 6.33 4.50
C ASP A 269 -7.31 6.43 3.61
N LEU A 270 -7.96 7.58 3.64
CA LEU A 270 -9.13 7.97 2.85
C LEU A 270 -8.82 9.21 1.98
N SER A 271 -7.53 9.50 1.73
CA SER A 271 -7.14 10.67 0.93
C SER A 271 -7.66 10.59 -0.50
N GLY A 272 -8.06 11.72 -1.08
CA GLY A 272 -8.63 11.78 -2.42
C GLY A 272 -10.05 11.21 -2.54
N CYS A 273 -10.69 10.83 -1.44
CA CYS A 273 -12.12 10.51 -1.40
C CYS A 273 -12.97 11.78 -1.49
N ASN A 274 -12.97 12.41 -2.67
CA ASN A 274 -13.52 13.75 -2.91
C ASN A 274 -15.06 13.83 -2.80
N ASN A 275 -15.75 12.71 -2.58
CA ASN A 275 -17.19 12.66 -2.35
C ASN A 275 -17.55 12.39 -0.88
N LEU A 276 -16.55 12.08 -0.03
CA LEU A 276 -16.78 11.71 1.35
C LEU A 276 -17.22 12.95 2.14
N VAL A 277 -18.50 12.98 2.53
CA VAL A 277 -19.10 14.08 3.29
C VAL A 277 -19.12 13.80 4.79
N GLU A 278 -19.17 12.53 5.18
CA GLU A 278 -19.26 12.12 6.58
C GLU A 278 -18.42 10.88 6.86
N LEU A 279 -17.68 10.92 7.97
CA LEU A 279 -16.95 9.79 8.52
C LEU A 279 -17.67 9.30 9.79
N HIS A 280 -18.41 8.21 9.68
CA HIS A 280 -19.10 7.63 10.82
C HIS A 280 -18.19 6.66 11.59
N MET A 281 -17.94 6.98 12.85
CA MET A 281 -17.31 6.09 13.81
C MET A 281 -18.36 5.70 14.85
N LEU A 282 -18.81 4.43 14.85
CA LEU A 282 -19.82 3.93 15.77
C LEU A 282 -19.23 3.33 17.05
N VAL A 283 -17.94 2.99 17.02
CA VAL A 283 -17.19 2.38 18.11
C VAL A 283 -15.86 3.12 18.28
N GLU A 284 -15.25 2.97 19.45
CA GLU A 284 -13.91 3.50 19.69
C GLU A 284 -12.86 2.76 18.85
N PHE A 285 -11.88 3.50 18.32
CA PHE A 285 -10.72 3.01 17.60
C PHE A 285 -9.47 3.20 18.48
N PRO A 286 -9.27 2.34 19.50
CA PRO A 286 -8.22 2.51 20.52
C PRO A 286 -6.80 2.33 19.98
N HIS A 287 -6.66 1.89 18.72
CA HIS A 287 -5.38 1.64 18.06
C HIS A 287 -5.10 2.57 16.88
N LEU A 288 -6.05 3.44 16.49
CA LEU A 288 -5.86 4.32 15.33
C LEU A 288 -4.82 5.39 15.65
N LYS A 289 -3.69 5.33 14.94
CA LYS A 289 -2.56 6.25 15.05
C LYS A 289 -2.46 7.20 13.86
N TYR A 290 -2.90 6.76 12.68
CA TYR A 290 -2.84 7.55 11.46
C TYR A 290 -4.22 7.64 10.82
N LEU A 291 -4.67 8.87 10.57
CA LEU A 291 -5.88 9.17 9.81
C LEU A 291 -5.56 10.21 8.73
N ASN A 292 -5.85 9.87 7.47
CA ASN A 292 -5.72 10.79 6.35
C ASN A 292 -7.06 10.94 5.63
N LEU A 293 -7.61 12.15 5.61
CA LEU A 293 -8.86 12.51 4.94
C LEU A 293 -8.62 13.58 3.86
N SER A 294 -7.37 13.77 3.42
CA SER A 294 -7.00 14.86 2.51
C SER A 294 -7.89 14.90 1.26
N GLY A 295 -8.36 16.08 0.86
CA GLY A 295 -9.24 16.28 -0.30
C GLY A 295 -10.70 15.84 -0.11
N SER A 296 -11.07 15.32 1.07
CA SER A 296 -12.46 14.97 1.36
C SER A 296 -13.36 16.21 1.52
N LYS A 297 -14.67 15.98 1.49
CA LYS A 297 -15.72 17.01 1.72
C LYS A 297 -16.27 16.97 3.14
N VAL A 298 -15.57 16.31 4.07
CA VAL A 298 -15.97 16.24 5.48
C VAL A 298 -16.03 17.65 6.05
N SER A 299 -17.21 18.06 6.51
CA SER A 299 -17.45 19.39 7.11
C SER A 299 -17.24 19.40 8.62
N TYR A 300 -17.48 18.27 9.27
CA TYR A 300 -17.37 18.08 10.72
C TYR A 300 -16.61 16.79 11.02
N LEU A 301 -15.63 16.87 11.91
CA LEU A 301 -14.83 15.70 12.33
C LEU A 301 -14.82 15.57 13.86
N ASN A 302 -15.31 14.43 14.37
CA ASN A 302 -15.26 14.10 15.79
C ASN A 302 -14.11 13.12 16.09
N LEU A 303 -13.14 13.53 16.90
CA LEU A 303 -11.98 12.74 17.32
C LEU A 303 -12.19 12.01 18.67
N GLY A 304 -13.39 12.10 19.27
CA GLY A 304 -13.70 11.47 20.56
C GLY A 304 -13.52 9.96 20.59
N LEU A 305 -13.59 9.31 19.42
CA LEU A 305 -13.45 7.86 19.26
C LEU A 305 -12.04 7.44 18.81
N THR A 306 -11.06 8.34 18.79
CA THR A 306 -9.69 8.07 18.32
C THR A 306 -8.63 8.54 19.33
N PRO A 307 -8.66 8.05 20.59
CA PRO A 307 -7.87 8.61 21.69
C PRO A 307 -6.34 8.44 21.56
N ARG A 308 -5.88 7.61 20.61
CA ARG A 308 -4.46 7.34 20.36
C ARG A 308 -3.95 7.91 19.03
N LEU A 309 -4.69 8.85 18.44
CA LEU A 309 -4.32 9.44 17.17
C LEU A 309 -2.99 10.19 17.29
N GLU A 310 -2.04 9.84 16.42
CA GLU A 310 -0.68 10.37 16.39
C GLU A 310 -0.47 11.34 15.21
N LYS A 311 -1.09 11.02 14.07
CA LYS A 311 -1.00 11.77 12.81
C LYS A 311 -2.39 11.94 12.17
N LEU A 312 -2.79 13.20 11.98
CA LEU A 312 -4.02 13.61 11.30
C LEU A 312 -3.69 14.48 10.09
N ILE A 313 -4.10 14.04 8.89
CA ILE A 313 -3.88 14.77 7.64
C ILE A 313 -5.23 15.13 7.03
N LEU A 314 -5.47 16.43 6.89
CA LEU A 314 -6.70 17.05 6.38
C LEU A 314 -6.40 18.03 5.23
N GLU A 315 -5.27 17.84 4.55
CA GLU A 315 -4.86 18.71 3.45
C GLU A 315 -5.98 18.82 2.40
N LYS A 316 -6.28 20.04 1.95
CA LYS A 316 -7.28 20.38 0.93
C LYS A 316 -8.70 19.90 1.28
N CYS A 317 -9.02 19.74 2.56
CA CYS A 317 -10.40 19.58 3.02
C CYS A 317 -11.13 20.94 3.00
N TYR A 318 -11.50 21.42 1.81
CA TYR A 318 -12.03 22.78 1.60
C TYR A 318 -13.35 23.06 2.34
N TYR A 319 -14.12 22.02 2.67
CA TYR A 319 -15.44 22.12 3.32
C TYR A 319 -15.39 21.92 4.82
N LEU A 320 -14.23 21.53 5.37
CA LEU A 320 -14.08 21.31 6.81
C LEU A 320 -14.33 22.62 7.55
N GLN A 321 -15.31 22.63 8.44
CA GLN A 321 -15.69 23.78 9.26
C GLN A 321 -15.29 23.58 10.72
N GLU A 322 -15.44 22.36 11.22
CA GLU A 322 -15.32 22.08 12.65
C GLU A 322 -14.61 20.75 12.93
N ILE A 323 -13.73 20.77 13.94
CA ILE A 323 -13.19 19.57 14.57
C ILE A 323 -13.59 19.58 16.05
N LEU A 324 -14.25 18.51 16.51
CA LEU A 324 -14.49 18.23 17.91
C LEU A 324 -13.42 17.28 18.44
N ALA A 325 -12.67 17.69 19.46
CA ALA A 325 -11.70 16.84 20.14
C ALA A 325 -11.90 16.90 21.67
N PRO A 326 -12.55 15.90 22.27
CA PRO A 326 -12.66 15.80 23.72
C PRO A 326 -11.29 15.77 24.43
N MET A 327 -11.27 16.15 25.71
CA MET A 327 -10.04 16.14 26.51
C MET A 327 -9.35 14.77 26.48
N GLY A 328 -8.03 14.79 26.28
CA GLY A 328 -7.19 13.59 26.21
C GLY A 328 -7.04 12.98 24.82
N CYS A 329 -7.94 13.23 23.87
CA CYS A 329 -7.89 12.64 22.53
C CYS A 329 -6.67 13.09 21.69
N LEU A 330 -6.13 14.27 21.99
CA LEU A 330 -5.02 14.87 21.25
C LEU A 330 -3.67 14.69 21.93
N ASN A 331 -3.61 14.02 23.08
CA ASN A 331 -2.37 13.87 23.85
C ASN A 331 -1.25 13.23 23.02
N ASN A 332 -1.60 12.30 22.14
CA ASN A 332 -0.65 11.59 21.28
C ASN A 332 -0.42 12.28 19.92
N LEU A 333 -1.21 13.29 19.56
CA LEU A 333 -1.20 13.90 18.23
C LEU A 333 0.01 14.81 18.06
N PHE A 334 1.03 14.35 17.36
CA PHE A 334 2.25 15.13 17.06
C PHE A 334 2.26 15.70 15.63
N HIS A 335 1.34 15.28 14.76
CA HIS A 335 1.25 15.82 13.41
C HIS A 335 -0.20 16.11 13.02
N LEU A 336 -0.48 17.38 12.71
CA LEU A 336 -1.74 17.87 12.16
C LEU A 336 -1.46 18.68 10.90
N ASN A 337 -2.02 18.28 9.77
CA ASN A 337 -1.94 19.04 8.52
C ASN A 337 -3.34 19.54 8.12
N LEU A 338 -3.54 20.85 8.14
CA LEU A 338 -4.79 21.55 7.75
C LEU A 338 -4.59 22.43 6.50
N SER A 339 -3.54 22.19 5.71
CA SER A 339 -3.22 23.04 4.56
C SER A 339 -4.37 23.04 3.55
N GLY A 340 -4.83 24.22 3.11
CA GLY A 340 -5.97 24.33 2.18
C GLY A 340 -7.35 24.07 2.79
N CYS A 341 -7.51 24.00 4.12
CA CYS A 341 -8.82 23.96 4.78
C CYS A 341 -9.45 25.36 4.87
N ASN A 342 -9.88 25.91 3.74
CA ASN A 342 -10.27 27.34 3.67
C ASN A 342 -11.58 27.68 4.41
N SER A 343 -12.46 26.70 4.67
CA SER A 343 -13.73 26.91 5.41
C SER A 343 -13.61 26.63 6.91
N PHE A 344 -12.41 26.28 7.39
CA PHE A 344 -12.23 25.87 8.77
C PHE A 344 -12.42 27.07 9.72
N ALA A 345 -13.28 26.90 10.72
CA ALA A 345 -13.68 27.99 11.60
C ALA A 345 -13.48 27.67 13.09
N TYR A 346 -13.69 26.41 13.50
CA TYR A 346 -13.74 26.05 14.92
C TYR A 346 -12.96 24.78 15.23
N PHE A 347 -12.21 24.84 16.33
CA PHE A 347 -11.66 23.67 16.99
C PHE A 347 -12.22 23.63 18.42
N LEU A 348 -13.12 22.68 18.70
CA LEU A 348 -13.75 22.56 20.01
C LEU A 348 -13.01 21.58 20.91
N PHE A 349 -12.62 22.03 22.10
CA PHE A 349 -11.98 21.23 23.15
C PHE A 349 -12.87 21.22 24.42
N GLY A 350 -13.19 20.07 25.00
CA GLY A 350 -14.18 20.00 26.09
C GLY A 350 -14.20 18.72 26.94
N CYS A 351 -14.78 18.83 28.14
CA CYS A 351 -14.56 17.99 29.34
C CYS A 351 -15.01 16.50 29.27
N ASN A 352 -14.38 15.68 30.13
CA ASN A 352 -14.33 14.20 30.27
C ASN A 352 -15.63 13.36 30.32
N SER A 353 -16.81 13.85 29.95
CA SER A 353 -18.06 13.08 30.13
C SER A 353 -18.65 12.57 28.81
N PHE A 354 -17.95 11.66 28.11
CA PHE A 354 -18.53 11.00 26.93
C PHE A 354 -18.46 9.48 27.05
N ALA A 355 -19.26 8.95 27.98
CA ALA A 355 -19.69 7.56 27.92
C ALA A 355 -21.07 7.37 27.28
N ASN A 356 -21.84 8.42 26.95
CA ASN A 356 -23.23 8.27 26.45
C ASN A 356 -23.73 9.47 25.61
N PHE A 357 -23.22 9.69 24.40
CA PHE A 357 -23.89 10.59 23.45
C PHE A 357 -23.88 9.99 22.04
N LEU A 358 -24.84 9.09 21.85
CA LEU A 358 -25.29 8.68 20.53
C LEU A 358 -26.42 9.61 20.09
N PHE A 359 -26.33 10.08 18.84
CA PHE A 359 -27.39 10.62 17.99
C PHE A 359 -28.35 11.66 18.60
N ASP A 360 -28.00 12.94 18.56
CA ASP A 360 -28.97 13.97 18.14
C ASP A 360 -28.27 15.29 17.78
N ASN A 361 -28.45 15.74 16.53
CA ASN A 361 -27.91 17.00 15.99
C ASN A 361 -28.73 18.23 16.43
N ARG A 362 -29.54 18.14 17.50
CA ARG A 362 -30.42 19.23 17.98
C ARG A 362 -30.31 19.56 19.47
N TYR A 363 -29.18 19.28 20.11
CA TYR A 363 -29.01 19.46 21.57
C TYR A 363 -28.04 20.54 22.02
N TYR A 364 -27.71 21.53 21.15
CA TYR A 364 -26.82 22.63 21.55
C TYR A 364 -27.49 23.73 22.40
N GLU A 365 -28.83 23.78 22.51
CA GLU A 365 -29.55 24.81 23.28
C GLU A 365 -30.06 24.37 24.66
N VAL A 366 -30.04 23.07 25.02
CA VAL A 366 -30.80 22.58 26.18
C VAL A 366 -29.94 22.17 27.39
N LEU A 367 -28.63 22.04 27.25
CA LEU A 367 -27.75 21.71 28.37
C LEU A 367 -26.73 22.83 28.58
N GLY A 368 -26.88 23.54 29.71
CA GLY A 368 -25.94 24.55 30.20
C GLY A 368 -24.52 23.99 30.40
N LEU A 369 -23.78 23.85 29.29
CA LEU A 369 -22.41 23.37 29.21
C LEU A 369 -21.45 24.47 29.68
N HIS A 370 -21.44 24.74 30.99
CA HIS A 370 -20.59 25.77 31.62
C HIS A 370 -19.09 25.43 31.68
N ARG A 371 -18.59 24.43 30.92
CA ARG A 371 -17.19 23.97 30.96
C ARG A 371 -16.66 23.46 29.62
N VAL A 372 -16.93 24.18 28.53
CA VAL A 372 -16.27 23.94 27.24
C VAL A 372 -15.28 25.07 27.02
N VAL A 373 -14.04 24.71 26.68
CA VAL A 373 -13.00 25.68 26.30
C VAL A 373 -13.06 25.82 24.79
N LYS A 374 -13.49 26.98 24.30
CA LYS A 374 -13.55 27.20 22.85
C LYS A 374 -12.24 27.82 22.40
N LEU A 375 -11.52 27.13 21.51
CA LEU A 375 -10.45 27.72 20.73
C LEU A 375 -10.99 27.98 19.33
N LYS A 376 -11.48 29.19 19.10
CA LYS A 376 -11.97 29.61 17.80
C LYS A 376 -10.80 30.17 17.00
N LEU A 377 -10.43 29.45 15.95
CA LEU A 377 -9.40 29.86 15.00
C LEU A 377 -10.12 30.45 13.78
N ILE A 378 -10.34 31.75 13.79
CA ILE A 378 -10.97 32.46 12.68
C ILE A 378 -9.92 32.71 11.62
N LEU A 379 -10.06 32.05 10.48
CA LEU A 379 -9.25 32.30 9.30
C LEU A 379 -9.94 33.39 8.46
N GLU A 380 -9.52 34.65 8.60
CA GLU A 380 -10.02 35.74 7.76
C GLU A 380 -9.15 35.86 6.50
N SER A 381 -9.75 35.73 5.31
CA SER A 381 -9.04 35.98 4.05
C SER A 381 -8.67 37.46 3.94
N THR A 382 -7.39 37.76 3.74
CA THR A 382 -6.85 39.10 3.53
C THR A 382 -6.06 39.17 2.23
N ASP A 383 -6.14 40.32 1.57
CA ASP A 383 -5.46 40.54 0.28
C ASP A 383 -3.94 40.77 0.46
N ILE A 384 -3.46 41.10 1.67
CA ILE A 384 -2.08 41.51 1.95
C ILE A 384 -1.67 41.02 3.37
N CYS A 385 -0.44 40.48 3.55
CA CYS A 385 0.02 40.02 4.88
C CYS A 385 0.65 41.25 5.51
N PRO A 386 0.19 41.68 6.70
CA PRO A 386 0.73 42.85 7.36
C PRO A 386 2.23 42.72 7.69
N LEU A 387 2.76 41.49 7.79
CA LEU A 387 4.18 41.21 8.03
C LEU A 387 5.00 40.99 6.75
N HIS A 388 4.36 40.68 5.61
CA HIS A 388 5.03 40.47 4.32
C HIS A 388 4.20 41.08 3.18
N PRO A 389 4.17 42.42 3.05
CA PRO A 389 3.31 43.10 2.09
C PRO A 389 3.63 42.78 0.62
N ASN A 390 4.85 42.33 0.31
CA ASN A 390 5.32 42.05 -1.06
C ASN A 390 5.10 40.61 -1.55
N ASN A 391 4.43 39.76 -0.78
CA ASN A 391 4.20 38.37 -1.17
C ASN A 391 2.80 38.21 -1.81
N ASN A 392 2.71 37.69 -3.03
CA ASN A 392 1.47 37.61 -3.83
C ASN A 392 0.56 36.42 -3.50
N LEU A 393 0.82 35.69 -2.40
CA LEU A 393 -0.04 34.59 -1.94
C LEU A 393 -1.26 35.12 -1.19
N PRO A 394 -2.49 34.58 -1.40
CA PRO A 394 -3.65 34.89 -0.57
C PRO A 394 -3.34 34.53 0.89
N LYS A 395 -3.63 35.44 1.82
CA LYS A 395 -3.18 35.29 3.22
C LYS A 395 -4.35 35.27 4.16
N PHE A 396 -4.44 34.22 4.95
CA PHE A 396 -5.38 34.15 6.05
C PHE A 396 -4.78 34.84 7.28
N LEU A 397 -5.53 35.76 7.89
CA LEU A 397 -5.29 36.22 9.24
C LEU A 397 -5.95 35.21 10.18
N VAL A 398 -5.16 34.50 10.98
CA VAL A 398 -5.72 33.64 12.04
C VAL A 398 -5.98 34.52 13.26
N LYS A 399 -7.24 34.85 13.53
CA LYS A 399 -7.62 35.36 14.84
C LYS A 399 -7.92 34.17 15.74
N CYS A 400 -7.28 34.15 16.90
CA CYS A 400 -7.53 33.17 17.92
C CYS A 400 -8.43 33.81 18.98
N GLU A 401 -9.66 33.35 19.10
CA GLU A 401 -10.54 33.66 20.23
C GLU A 401 -10.54 32.46 21.17
N TYR A 402 -10.04 32.67 22.39
CA TYR A 402 -10.05 31.66 23.44
C TYR A 402 -11.14 32.03 24.45
N GLU A 403 -12.16 31.19 24.57
CA GLU A 403 -13.24 31.36 25.54
C GLU A 403 -13.12 30.27 26.61
N GLU A 404 -12.75 30.66 27.83
CA GLU A 404 -12.68 29.78 29.00
C GLU A 404 -13.64 30.29 30.10
N PRO A 405 -14.54 29.43 30.63
CA PRO A 405 -15.54 29.89 31.60
C PRO A 405 -14.97 30.26 32.99
N ARG A 406 -13.71 29.93 33.32
CA ARG A 406 -12.93 30.42 34.48
C ARG A 406 -11.42 30.29 34.21
N PRO A 407 -10.58 31.27 34.60
CA PRO A 407 -9.14 31.21 34.32
C PRO A 407 -8.50 30.08 35.13
N LEU A 408 -8.15 28.98 34.48
CA LEU A 408 -7.10 28.09 34.99
C LEU A 408 -5.76 28.81 34.78
N SER A 409 -4.76 28.51 35.60
CA SER A 409 -3.42 29.12 35.56
C SER A 409 -2.62 28.84 34.27
N SER A 410 -3.28 28.41 33.19
CA SER A 410 -2.77 28.03 31.88
C SER A 410 -2.72 29.19 30.88
N GLY A 411 -2.52 30.43 31.32
CA GLY A 411 -2.31 31.64 30.48
C GLY A 411 -1.10 31.58 29.51
N ASN A 412 -0.58 30.39 29.24
CA ASN A 412 0.48 30.09 28.29
C ASN A 412 -0.06 29.74 26.89
N VAL A 413 -1.31 29.27 26.74
CA VAL A 413 -1.85 28.87 25.41
C VAL A 413 -2.10 30.10 24.53
N GLU A 414 -2.70 31.15 25.09
CA GLU A 414 -2.90 32.45 24.40
C GLU A 414 -1.56 33.13 24.05
N LYS A 415 -0.53 32.95 24.90
CA LYS A 415 0.85 33.45 24.65
C LYS A 415 1.60 32.66 23.58
N LEU A 416 1.36 31.35 23.45
CA LEU A 416 1.99 30.49 22.43
C LEU A 416 1.41 30.72 21.03
N ILE A 417 0.12 31.11 20.95
CA ILE A 417 -0.56 31.35 19.67
C ILE A 417 -0.33 32.79 19.17
N SER A 418 -0.14 33.75 20.08
CA SER A 418 0.10 35.17 19.72
C SER A 418 1.52 35.47 19.20
N SER A 419 2.49 34.55 19.33
CA SER A 419 3.91 34.85 19.06
C SER A 419 4.44 34.49 17.66
N GLY A 420 3.62 34.22 16.64
CA GLY A 420 4.16 33.74 15.35
C GLY A 420 3.34 33.92 14.07
N LEU A 421 2.33 34.79 14.03
CA LEU A 421 1.31 34.75 12.98
C LEU A 421 1.62 35.60 11.73
N CYS A 422 2.42 35.08 10.77
CA CYS A 422 2.13 35.31 9.35
C CYS A 422 1.96 33.98 8.62
N ALA A 423 0.88 33.88 7.85
CA ALA A 423 0.48 32.72 7.06
C ALA A 423 1.51 32.21 6.03
N CYS A 424 2.60 32.95 5.76
CA CYS A 424 3.65 32.53 4.81
C CYS A 424 4.51 31.36 5.32
N THR A 425 4.49 31.06 6.63
CA THR A 425 5.34 30.04 7.28
C THR A 425 4.56 29.15 8.25
N PHE A 426 3.23 29.34 8.35
CA PHE A 426 2.54 29.07 9.61
C PHE A 426 2.11 27.62 9.82
N LEU A 427 1.78 26.84 8.78
CA LEU A 427 1.19 25.51 8.99
C LEU A 427 2.20 24.47 9.51
N GLU A 428 3.45 24.52 9.05
CA GLU A 428 4.52 23.71 9.65
C GLU A 428 4.79 24.14 11.09
N SER A 429 4.82 25.45 11.36
CA SER A 429 5.02 25.97 12.72
C SER A 429 3.87 25.62 13.66
N PHE A 430 2.62 25.57 13.19
CA PHE A 430 1.45 25.21 14.00
C PHE A 430 1.48 23.74 14.42
N SER A 431 1.89 22.85 13.52
CA SER A 431 2.15 21.44 13.86
C SER A 431 3.25 21.31 14.93
N ALA A 432 4.28 22.17 14.86
CA ALA A 432 5.32 22.27 15.88
C ALA A 432 4.81 22.88 17.20
N THR A 433 3.86 23.81 17.16
CA THR A 433 3.19 24.36 18.35
C THR A 433 2.35 23.29 19.06
N ILE A 434 1.64 22.43 18.33
CA ILE A 434 0.95 21.27 18.90
C ILE A 434 1.95 20.32 19.57
N CYS A 435 3.09 20.03 18.93
CA CYS A 435 4.19 19.28 19.57
C CYS A 435 4.70 19.95 20.86
N GLY A 436 4.72 21.28 20.91
CA GLY A 436 5.08 22.06 22.09
C GLY A 436 4.06 21.93 23.23
N LEU A 437 2.76 21.92 22.91
CA LEU A 437 1.68 21.70 23.86
C LEU A 437 1.72 20.30 24.49
N GLN A 438 2.15 19.27 23.75
CA GLN A 438 2.33 17.91 24.27
C GLN A 438 3.37 17.82 25.40
N ARG A 439 4.32 18.76 25.47
CA ARG A 439 5.35 18.81 26.53
C ARG A 439 4.90 19.57 27.78
N LEU A 440 3.72 20.19 27.74
CA LEU A 440 3.15 21.00 28.83
C LEU A 440 2.08 20.27 29.65
N ALA A 441 1.73 19.03 29.27
CA ALA A 441 0.74 18.19 29.94
C ALA A 441 1.36 17.30 31.04
#